data_AF-A0A7S3SPN4-F1
#
_entry.id   AF-A0A7S3SPN4-F1
#
_cell.length_a   1.000
_cell.length_b   1.000
_cell.length_c   1.000
_cell.angle_alpha   90.00
_cell.angle_beta   90.00
_cell.angle_gamma   90.00
#
_symmetry.space_group_name_H-M   'P 1'
#
loop_
_entity.id
_entity.type
_entity.pdbx_description
1 polymer ?
#
loop_
_entity_poly.entity_id
_entity_poly.type
_entity_poly.pdbx_seq_one_letter_code
_entity_poly.pdbx_strand_id
1 'polypeptide(L)'
;CRLKEGIGGYAFSRASRLDAQHPLANEAGALRLFSQWEPHWNTSKPWLVEKSPSNARAIGMLSAMWAAARVKEVRFIFISRHPIAQALAMRVFIEPDDAVLEHQIPHWLA
;
A
#
# COMPACT_ATOMS: atom_id res chain seq x y z
N CYS A 1 -3.50 -4.45 -24.38
CA CYS A 1 -3.02 -4.54 -22.99
C CYS A 1 -4.16 -4.16 -22.06
N ARG A 2 -4.75 -5.13 -21.32
CA ARG A 2 -5.91 -4.92 -20.44
C ARG A 2 -5.50 -4.67 -18.98
N LEU A 3 -4.34 -4.03 -18.76
CA LEU A 3 -3.90 -3.49 -17.45
C LEU A 3 -4.73 -2.26 -17.03
N LYS A 4 -6.04 -2.20 -17.31
CA LYS A 4 -6.91 -1.07 -16.94
C LYS A 4 -7.55 -1.25 -15.57
N GLU A 5 -7.62 -2.48 -15.08
CA GLU A 5 -8.29 -2.85 -13.83
C GLU A 5 -7.40 -3.79 -13.00
N GLY A 6 -7.66 -3.88 -11.69
CA GLY A 6 -6.84 -4.70 -10.78
C GLY A 6 -5.45 -4.14 -10.44
N ILE A 7 -4.58 -4.99 -9.88
CA ILE A 7 -3.25 -4.61 -9.35
C ILE A 7 -2.38 -3.92 -10.43
N GLY A 8 -2.50 -4.35 -11.69
CA GLY A 8 -1.79 -3.77 -12.83
C GLY A 8 -2.22 -2.34 -13.16
N GLY A 9 -3.53 -2.04 -13.23
CA GLY A 9 -4.00 -0.68 -13.53
C GLY A 9 -3.72 0.33 -12.42
N TYR A 10 -3.68 -0.15 -11.18
CA TYR A 10 -3.31 0.64 -10.02
C TYR A 10 -1.81 0.99 -9.98
N ALA A 11 -0.92 0.09 -10.43
CA ALA A 11 0.52 0.33 -10.38
C ALA A 11 0.96 1.50 -11.27
N PHE A 12 0.31 1.67 -12.43
CA PHE A 12 0.67 2.70 -13.42
C PHE A 12 -0.13 4.00 -13.32
N SER A 13 -1.14 4.07 -12.44
CA SER A 13 -1.97 5.27 -12.29
C SER A 13 -1.32 6.28 -11.35
N ARG A 14 -1.02 7.49 -11.84
CA ARG A 14 -0.52 8.61 -11.02
C ARG A 14 -1.51 9.01 -9.93
N ALA A 15 -2.81 8.90 -10.19
CA ALA A 15 -3.87 9.18 -9.22
C ALA A 15 -3.88 8.18 -8.05
N SER A 16 -3.15 7.06 -8.17
CA SER A 16 -3.06 6.07 -7.11
C SER A 16 -1.98 6.35 -6.06
N ARG A 17 -1.15 7.37 -6.29
CA ARG A 17 -0.14 7.83 -5.34
C ARG A 17 -0.82 8.72 -4.30
N LEU A 18 -0.84 8.27 -3.04
CA LEU A 18 -1.36 9.07 -1.92
C LEU A 18 -0.17 9.63 -1.13
N ASP A 19 0.11 10.91 -1.32
CA ASP A 19 1.22 11.61 -0.66
C ASP A 19 0.76 12.42 0.56
N ALA A 20 1.71 13.12 1.17
CA ALA A 20 1.49 13.90 2.39
C ALA A 20 0.56 15.11 2.20
N GLN A 21 0.30 15.55 0.96
CA GLN A 21 -0.58 16.68 0.64
C GLN A 21 -2.02 16.23 0.38
N HIS A 22 -2.28 14.93 0.43
CA HIS A 22 -3.60 14.38 0.19
C HIS A 22 -4.64 14.99 1.17
N PRO A 23 -5.87 15.31 0.74
CA PRO A 23 -6.86 15.96 1.62
C PRO A 23 -7.21 15.18 2.89
N LEU A 24 -7.03 13.85 2.88
CA LEU A 24 -7.23 12.99 4.05
C LEU A 24 -6.00 12.89 4.97
N ALA A 25 -4.89 13.54 4.63
CA ALA A 25 -3.65 13.56 5.39
C ALA A 25 -3.71 14.49 6.61
N ASN A 26 -4.74 14.30 7.44
CA ASN A 26 -5.04 15.14 8.61
C ASN A 26 -5.49 14.30 9.80
N GLU A 27 -5.66 14.95 10.96
CA GLU A 27 -6.04 14.29 12.21
C GLU A 27 -7.41 13.58 12.13
N ALA A 28 -8.41 14.18 11.49
CA ALA A 28 -9.72 13.55 11.32
C ALA A 28 -9.64 12.28 10.46
N GLY A 29 -8.82 12.30 9.42
CA GLY A 29 -8.50 11.12 8.62
C GLY A 29 -7.84 10.03 9.46
N ALA A 30 -6.86 10.39 10.29
CA ALA A 30 -6.15 9.47 11.18
C ALA A 30 -7.10 8.78 12.16
N LEU A 31 -7.98 9.54 12.80
CA LEU A 31 -8.97 9.01 13.75
C LEU A 31 -9.96 8.07 13.06
N ARG A 32 -10.44 8.44 11.87
CA ARG A 32 -11.33 7.58 11.08
C ARG A 32 -10.65 6.28 10.65
N LEU A 33 -9.37 6.33 10.28
CA LEU A 33 -8.61 5.14 9.91
C LEU A 33 -8.38 4.26 11.15
N PHE A 34 -8.01 4.86 12.28
CA PHE A 34 -7.83 4.15 13.54
C PHE A 34 -9.12 3.43 13.96
N SER A 35 -10.29 4.06 13.88
CA SER A 35 -11.56 3.41 14.25
C SER A 35 -11.94 2.23 13.34
N GLN A 36 -11.35 2.14 12.14
CA GLN A 36 -11.52 1.00 11.24
C GLN A 36 -10.56 -0.14 11.57
N TRP A 37 -9.37 0.17 12.09
CA TRP A 37 -8.35 -0.82 12.41
C TRP A 37 -8.46 -1.35 13.84
N GLU A 38 -8.83 -0.49 14.78
CA GLU A 38 -8.96 -0.80 16.22
C GLU A 38 -9.76 -2.08 16.50
N PRO A 39 -10.91 -2.36 15.85
CA PRO A 39 -11.68 -3.57 16.14
C PRO A 39 -10.94 -4.89 15.86
N HIS A 40 -9.88 -4.83 15.04
CA HIS A 40 -9.06 -5.98 14.66
C HIS A 40 -7.78 -6.10 15.50
N TRP A 41 -7.54 -5.15 16.40
CA TRP A 41 -6.36 -5.10 17.23
C TRP A 41 -6.66 -5.46 18.69
N ASN A 42 -5.64 -5.97 19.37
CA ASN A 42 -5.63 -6.00 20.81
C ASN A 42 -4.95 -4.73 21.33
N THR A 43 -5.75 -3.73 21.71
CA THR A 43 -5.28 -2.42 22.19
C THR A 43 -4.59 -2.47 23.56
N SER A 44 -4.63 -3.62 24.26
CA SER A 44 -3.81 -3.82 25.46
C SER A 44 -2.32 -4.06 25.15
N LYS A 45 -1.96 -4.31 23.89
CA LYS A 45 -0.57 -4.55 23.48
C LYS A 45 0.17 -3.23 23.25
N PRO A 46 1.47 -3.15 23.59
CA PRO A 46 2.27 -1.93 23.41
C PRO A 46 2.51 -1.58 21.94
N TRP A 47 2.36 -2.54 21.03
CA TRP A 47 2.57 -2.37 19.60
C TRP A 47 1.35 -2.88 18.84
N LEU A 48 0.81 -2.03 17.97
CA LEU A 48 -0.28 -2.35 17.06
C LEU A 48 0.31 -2.48 15.66
N VAL A 49 0.00 -3.58 14.97
CA VAL A 49 0.58 -3.89 13.66
C VAL A 49 -0.54 -4.05 12.66
N GLU A 50 -0.49 -3.23 11.61
CA GLU A 50 -1.33 -3.40 10.43
C GLU A 50 -0.52 -3.96 9.27
N LYS A 51 -1.07 -4.96 8.58
CA LYS A 51 -0.43 -5.58 7.41
C LYS A 51 -1.37 -5.54 6.21
N SER A 52 -1.29 -4.44 5.47
CA SER A 52 -1.91 -4.32 4.15
C SER A 52 -0.85 -3.91 3.11
N PRO A 53 -0.45 -4.79 2.17
CA PRO A 53 0.57 -4.48 1.15
C PRO A 53 0.24 -3.24 0.31
N SER A 54 -1.06 -2.96 0.09
CA SER A 54 -1.54 -1.77 -0.60
C SER A 54 -1.15 -0.46 0.07
N ASN A 55 -0.94 -0.44 1.40
CA ASN A 55 -0.53 0.74 2.14
C ASN A 55 0.84 1.26 1.72
N ALA A 56 1.66 0.45 1.04
CA ALA A 56 2.94 0.89 0.51
C ALA A 56 2.82 2.12 -0.41
N ARG A 57 1.70 2.26 -1.12
CA ARG A 57 1.41 3.42 -1.99
C ARG A 57 0.91 4.66 -1.24
N ALA A 58 0.54 4.48 0.03
CA ALA A 58 -0.08 5.49 0.87
C ALA A 58 0.81 5.98 2.01
N ILE A 59 2.10 5.59 2.04
CA ILE A 59 2.99 5.89 3.18
C ILE A 59 3.16 7.38 3.40
N GLY A 60 3.24 8.19 2.34
CA GLY A 60 3.33 9.65 2.48
C GLY A 60 2.11 10.20 3.20
N MET A 61 0.91 9.80 2.78
CA MET A 61 -0.34 10.17 3.44
C MET A 61 -0.40 9.64 4.87
N LEU A 62 -0.14 8.35 5.10
CA LEU A 62 -0.18 7.72 6.43
C LEU A 62 0.80 8.38 7.40
N SER A 63 2.02 8.67 6.96
CA SER A 63 3.02 9.37 7.77
C SER A 63 2.51 10.74 8.22
N ALA A 64 1.90 11.51 7.30
CA ALA A 64 1.30 12.80 7.61
C ALA A 64 0.08 12.69 8.53
N MET A 65 -0.79 11.70 8.34
CA MET A 65 -1.94 11.43 9.21
C MET A 65 -1.52 11.15 10.65
N TRP A 66 -0.55 10.26 10.85
CA TRP A 66 -0.11 9.91 12.20
C TRP A 66 0.65 11.04 12.88
N ALA A 67 1.43 11.82 12.12
CA ALA A 67 2.05 13.04 12.63
C ALA A 67 0.99 14.08 13.05
N ALA A 68 -0.06 14.27 12.24
CA ALA A 68 -1.17 15.17 12.56
C ALA A 68 -1.92 14.74 13.82
N ALA A 69 -2.12 13.43 14.02
CA ALA A 69 -2.70 12.84 15.23
C ALA A 69 -1.72 12.76 16.43
N ARG A 70 -0.51 13.32 16.28
CA ARG A 70 0.53 13.36 17.34
C ARG A 70 0.90 11.98 17.89
N VAL A 71 0.84 10.95 17.06
CA VAL A 71 1.31 9.60 17.42
C VAL A 71 2.82 9.66 17.57
N LYS A 72 3.32 9.29 18.76
CA LYS A 72 4.74 9.46 19.12
C LYS A 72 5.68 8.55 18.33
N GLU A 73 5.23 7.33 18.02
CA GLU A 73 6.07 6.33 17.37
C GLU A 73 5.28 5.56 16.32
N VAL A 74 5.73 5.70 15.06
CA VAL A 74 5.20 4.95 13.92
C VAL A 74 6.38 4.44 13.10
N ARG A 75 6.32 3.18 12.71
CA ARG A 75 7.35 2.53 11.90
C ARG A 75 6.71 1.85 10.70
N PHE A 76 7.30 2.03 9.53
CA PHE A 76 6.88 1.37 8.30
C PHE A 76 7.87 0.27 7.97
N ILE A 77 7.39 -0.97 7.88
CA ILE A 77 8.20 -2.14 7.52
C ILE A 77 7.93 -2.48 6.07
N PHE A 78 8.96 -2.33 5.24
CA PHE A 78 8.92 -2.72 3.83
C PHE A 78 9.51 -4.11 3.66
N ILE A 79 8.75 -4.99 3.03
CA ILE A 79 9.23 -6.30 2.63
C ILE A 79 9.47 -6.25 1.14
N SER A 80 10.73 -6.33 0.72
CA SER A 80 11.11 -6.46 -0.67
C SER A 80 11.32 -7.94 -1.04
N ARG A 81 11.05 -8.26 -2.30
CA ARG A 81 11.32 -9.58 -2.89
C ARG A 81 11.77 -9.36 -4.33
N HIS A 82 12.58 -10.28 -4.86
CA HIS A 82 12.93 -10.27 -6.26
C HIS A 82 11.66 -10.21 -7.14
N PRO A 83 11.55 -9.25 -8.09
CA PRO A 83 10.32 -8.99 -8.80
C PRO A 83 9.87 -10.18 -9.66
N ILE A 84 10.81 -10.92 -10.28
CA ILE A 84 10.51 -12.19 -10.98
C ILE A 84 9.87 -13.23 -10.04
N ALA A 85 10.41 -13.42 -8.84
CA ALA A 85 9.87 -14.40 -7.89
C ALA A 85 8.46 -14.00 -7.41
N GLN A 86 8.21 -12.70 -7.25
CA GLN A 86 6.87 -12.19 -6.95
C GLN A 86 5.91 -12.39 -8.13
N ALA A 87 6.32 -12.05 -9.35
CA ALA A 87 5.50 -12.22 -10.55
C ALA A 87 5.11 -13.69 -10.78
N LEU A 88 6.07 -14.62 -10.64
CA LEU A 88 5.80 -16.06 -10.73
C LEU A 88 4.83 -16.54 -9.64
N ALA A 89 4.98 -16.07 -8.40
CA ALA A 89 4.07 -16.41 -7.31
C ALA A 89 2.65 -15.85 -7.53
N MET A 90 2.54 -14.70 -8.20
CA MET A 90 1.24 -14.07 -8.50
C MET A 90 0.48 -14.75 -9.62
N ARG A 91 1.13 -15.58 -10.47
CA ARG A 91 0.46 -16.35 -11.56
C ARG A 91 -0.71 -17.21 -11.11
N VAL A 92 -0.73 -17.63 -9.84
CA VAL A 92 -1.83 -18.42 -9.26
C VAL A 92 -3.08 -17.57 -9.01
N PHE A 93 -2.94 -16.24 -8.95
CA PHE A 93 -3.99 -15.29 -8.58
C PHE A 93 -4.42 -14.34 -9.72
N ILE A 94 -3.87 -14.53 -10.92
CA ILE A 94 -4.15 -13.70 -12.10
C ILE A 94 -4.51 -14.60 -13.27
N GLU A 95 -5.38 -14.11 -14.15
CA GLU A 95 -5.61 -14.80 -15.41
C GLU A 95 -4.30 -14.81 -16.24
N PRO A 96 -4.07 -15.84 -17.06
CA PRO A 96 -2.84 -15.98 -17.84
C PRO A 96 -2.48 -14.75 -18.68
N ASP A 97 -3.49 -13.98 -19.08
CA ASP A 97 -3.35 -12.80 -19.95
C ASP A 97 -3.15 -11.47 -19.20
N ASP A 98 -3.32 -11.44 -17.86
CA ASP A 98 -3.43 -10.21 -17.07
C ASP A 98 -2.10 -9.68 -16.52
N ALA A 99 -1.08 -10.53 -16.37
CA ALA A 99 0.26 -10.07 -16.01
C ALA A 99 1.36 -10.86 -16.73
N VAL A 100 1.51 -10.55 -18.02
CA VAL A 100 2.63 -11.00 -18.84
C VAL A 100 3.92 -10.38 -18.28
N LEU A 101 4.82 -11.23 -17.76
CA LEU A 101 6.08 -10.86 -17.09
C LEU A 101 6.90 -9.87 -17.94
N GLU A 102 6.87 -10.09 -19.25
CA GLU A 102 7.54 -9.33 -20.29
C GLU A 102 7.10 -7.86 -20.33
N HIS A 103 5.86 -7.55 -19.93
CA HIS A 103 5.39 -6.15 -19.84
C HIS A 103 5.86 -5.45 -18.56
N GLN A 104 6.23 -6.20 -17.51
CA GLN A 104 6.69 -5.60 -16.25
C GLN A 104 8.19 -5.34 -16.23
N ILE A 105 8.98 -6.12 -16.97
CA ILE A 105 10.44 -5.97 -17.03
C ILE A 105 10.86 -4.54 -17.47
N PRO A 106 10.31 -3.95 -18.56
CA PRO A 106 10.67 -2.59 -18.95
C PRO A 106 10.34 -1.55 -17.88
N HIS A 107 9.24 -1.74 -17.13
CA HIS A 107 8.87 -0.83 -16.05
C HIS A 107 9.84 -0.91 -14.87
N TRP A 108 10.37 -2.10 -14.55
CA TRP A 108 11.35 -2.25 -13.46
C TRP A 108 12.73 -1.70 -13.80
N LEU A 109 13.08 -1.65 -15.09
CA LEU A 109 14.38 -1.19 -15.58
C LEU A 109 14.42 0.30 -15.93
N ALA A 110 13.27 0.98 -15.99
CA ALA A 110 13.13 2.41 -16.24
C ALA A 110 13.16 3.22 -14.94
#